data_AF-A0A7V4H9U1-F1
#
_entry.id   AF-A0A7V4H9U1-F1
#
_cell.length_a   1.000
_cell.length_b   1.000
_cell.length_c   1.000
_cell.angle_alpha   90.00
_cell.angle_beta   90.00
_cell.angle_gamma   90.00
#
_symmetry.space_group_name_H-M   'P 1'
#
loop_
_entity.id
_entity.type
_entity.pdbx_description
1 polymer ?
#
loop_
_entity_poly.entity_id
_entity_poly.type
_entity_poly.pdbx_seq_one_letter_code
_entity_poly.pdbx_strand_id
1 'polypeptide(L)'
;MEIIKMIVKVNNVIQPYMIKMGIKSMSADSAARLLYEAGIIQQHGPAYGFAFREFIRKVRNMFGYDLLFKFLGITQKSNQKRGHYTIHSFNDLTEFEMIKLVEDKIGEKFSNKLSSENILPDYLKNGLDVIFVGTSVGSESARLGKYYSNSTNRFWDLVNESSLVPDWIGAENCHFILEENCGLTDIVKNKISSSDSNLEKGDFDIVGFLEKIKIYKPRFVAFNGKRAFKEVFGYSPSNYGLMSEKIGDSKVFVLPSSSGADTSMTYEQKLLWYKKLKGSL
;
A
#
# COMPACT_ATOMS: atom_id res chain seq x y z
N MET A 1 -15.12 -2.24 5.07
CA MET A 1 -16.47 -2.37 4.49
C MET A 1 -17.55 -1.72 5.37
N GLU A 2 -17.61 -1.96 6.68
CA GLU A 2 -18.66 -1.38 7.56
C GLU A 2 -18.64 0.15 7.67
N ILE A 3 -17.46 0.78 7.76
CA ILE A 3 -17.35 2.25 7.86
C ILE A 3 -17.84 2.96 6.58
N ILE A 4 -17.65 2.35 5.41
CA ILE A 4 -18.08 2.88 4.12
C ILE A 4 -19.61 2.84 4.04
N LYS A 5 -20.22 1.71 4.40
CA LYS A 5 -21.68 1.60 4.50
C LYS A 5 -22.26 2.65 5.46
N MET A 6 -21.56 2.96 6.55
CA MET A 6 -21.97 4.03 7.47
C MET A 6 -21.84 5.43 6.85
N ILE A 7 -20.76 5.72 6.11
CA ILE A 7 -20.60 6.98 5.36
C ILE A 7 -21.76 7.20 4.38
N VAL A 8 -22.09 6.18 3.59
CA VAL A 8 -23.20 6.22 2.63
C VAL A 8 -24.53 6.50 3.34
N LYS A 9 -24.81 5.78 4.43
CA LYS A 9 -26.01 5.99 5.25
C LYS A 9 -26.11 7.41 5.82
N VAL A 10 -25.01 7.96 6.31
CA VAL A 10 -24.94 9.33 6.82
C VAL A 10 -25.19 10.33 5.69
N ASN A 11 -24.54 10.15 4.53
CA ASN A 11 -24.69 11.05 3.39
C ASN A 11 -26.13 11.08 2.86
N ASN A 12 -26.74 9.90 2.72
CA ASN A 12 -28.13 9.73 2.24
C ASN A 12 -29.20 10.33 3.15
N VAL A 13 -28.85 10.69 4.39
CA VAL A 13 -29.75 11.44 5.29
C VAL A 13 -29.47 12.93 5.22
N ILE A 14 -28.19 13.32 5.31
CA ILE A 14 -27.80 14.73 5.47
C ILE A 14 -27.96 15.51 4.16
N GLN A 15 -27.39 15.02 3.05
CA GLN A 15 -27.34 15.79 1.80
C GLN A 15 -28.74 15.97 1.18
N PRO A 16 -29.58 14.94 1.06
CA PRO A 16 -30.95 15.12 0.57
C PRO A 16 -31.77 16.07 1.44
N TYR A 17 -31.61 16.02 2.78
CA TYR A 17 -32.26 16.97 3.68
C TYR A 17 -31.79 18.40 3.44
N MET A 18 -30.48 18.63 3.35
CA MET A 18 -29.90 19.96 3.11
C MET A 18 -30.35 20.54 1.77
N ILE A 19 -30.32 19.74 0.70
CA ILE A 19 -30.76 20.15 -0.64
C ILE A 19 -32.25 20.49 -0.62
N LYS A 20 -33.09 19.60 -0.07
CA LYS A 20 -34.54 19.81 0.01
C LYS A 20 -34.92 21.06 0.80
N MET A 21 -34.14 21.38 1.84
CA MET A 21 -34.37 22.54 2.70
C MET A 21 -33.62 23.81 2.25
N GLY A 22 -32.86 23.76 1.14
CA GLY A 22 -32.05 24.88 0.67
C GLY A 22 -30.93 25.31 1.63
N ILE A 23 -30.48 24.40 2.51
CA ILE A 23 -29.45 24.67 3.52
C ILE A 23 -28.06 24.53 2.89
N LYS A 24 -27.31 25.63 2.82
CA LYS A 24 -25.94 25.63 2.27
C LYS A 24 -24.90 25.02 3.22
N SER A 25 -25.08 25.20 4.53
CA SER A 25 -24.22 24.56 5.54
C SER A 25 -24.93 24.39 6.88
N MET A 26 -24.50 23.41 7.68
CA MET A 26 -25.01 23.19 9.04
C MET A 26 -23.91 22.73 10.01
N SER A 27 -24.19 22.82 11.31
CA SER A 27 -23.29 22.32 12.35
C SER A 27 -23.34 20.80 12.45
N ALA A 28 -22.27 20.19 12.97
CA ALA A 28 -22.30 18.76 13.28
C ALA A 28 -23.37 18.37 14.31
N ASP A 29 -23.79 19.28 15.19
CA ASP A 29 -24.84 18.96 16.18
C ASP A 29 -26.22 18.95 15.54
N SER A 30 -26.48 19.87 14.61
CA SER A 30 -27.70 19.86 13.78
C SER A 30 -27.78 18.59 12.94
N ALA A 31 -26.66 18.16 12.36
CA ALA A 31 -26.61 16.91 11.62
C ALA A 31 -26.73 15.67 12.51
N ALA A 32 -26.12 15.67 13.69
CA ALA A 32 -26.27 14.59 14.65
C ALA A 32 -27.75 14.37 15.03
N ARG A 33 -28.51 15.46 15.18
CA ARG A 33 -29.96 15.39 15.40
C ARG A 33 -30.68 14.62 14.31
N LEU A 34 -30.43 14.98 13.04
CA LEU A 34 -31.05 14.31 11.89
C LEU A 34 -30.70 12.81 11.87
N LEU A 35 -29.45 12.46 12.18
CA LEU A 35 -28.99 11.08 12.19
C LEU A 35 -29.57 10.25 13.35
N TYR A 36 -29.81 10.88 14.51
CA TYR A 36 -30.48 10.24 15.64
C TYR A 36 -31.96 10.01 15.34
N GLU A 37 -32.65 11.03 14.80
CA GLU A 37 -34.05 10.92 14.40
C GLU A 37 -34.24 9.89 13.28
N ALA A 38 -33.28 9.74 12.37
CA ALA A 38 -33.28 8.73 11.31
C ALA A 38 -32.78 7.34 11.78
N GLY A 39 -32.37 7.17 13.03
CA GLY A 39 -31.89 5.89 13.57
C GLY A 39 -30.56 5.40 12.97
N ILE A 40 -29.79 6.27 12.31
CA ILE A 40 -28.52 5.92 11.66
C ILE A 40 -27.40 5.77 12.70
N ILE A 41 -27.42 6.62 13.72
CA ILE A 41 -26.48 6.60 14.84
C ILE A 41 -27.29 6.60 16.13
N GLN A 42 -26.80 5.92 17.16
CA GLN A 42 -27.38 6.00 18.50
C GLN A 42 -26.76 7.14 19.29
N GLN A 43 -27.57 7.84 20.08
CA GLN A 43 -27.05 8.83 21.01
C GLN A 43 -26.33 8.12 22.15
N HIS A 44 -25.04 8.39 22.32
CA HIS A 44 -24.25 7.90 23.43
C HIS A 44 -23.07 8.83 23.72
N GLY A 45 -22.49 8.70 24.93
CA GLY A 45 -21.33 9.46 25.38
C GLY A 45 -21.66 10.72 26.19
N PRO A 46 -20.64 11.51 26.56
CA PRO A 46 -20.75 12.56 27.58
C PRO A 46 -21.49 13.83 27.12
N ALA A 47 -21.80 13.98 25.83
CA ALA A 47 -22.44 15.18 25.29
C ALA A 47 -23.28 14.88 24.04
N TYR A 48 -24.24 15.75 23.75
CA TYR A 48 -25.02 15.69 22.51
C TYR A 48 -24.12 15.80 21.27
N GLY A 49 -24.39 14.99 20.25
CA GLY A 49 -23.57 14.92 19.04
C GLY A 49 -22.22 14.20 19.23
N PHE A 50 -21.91 13.68 20.42
CA PHE A 50 -20.65 12.98 20.69
C PHE A 50 -20.42 11.81 19.73
N ALA A 51 -21.40 10.91 19.60
CA ALA A 51 -21.30 9.75 18.70
C ALA A 51 -21.00 10.14 17.25
N PHE A 52 -21.65 11.20 16.75
CA PHE A 52 -21.41 11.66 15.39
C PHE A 52 -20.05 12.34 15.24
N ARG A 53 -19.60 13.13 16.22
CA ARG A 53 -18.25 13.73 16.21
C ARG A 53 -17.16 12.66 16.28
N GLU A 54 -17.38 11.57 17.02
CA GLU A 54 -16.48 10.39 17.03
C GLU A 54 -16.45 9.70 15.66
N PHE A 55 -17.60 9.52 15.02
CA PHE A 55 -17.68 9.02 13.65
C PHE A 55 -16.88 9.91 12.67
N ILE A 56 -17.07 11.23 12.71
CA ILE A 56 -16.32 12.20 11.90
C ILE A 56 -14.81 12.05 12.15
N ARG A 57 -14.38 11.98 13.42
CA ARG A 57 -12.97 11.76 13.76
C ARG A 57 -12.44 10.44 13.22
N LYS A 58 -13.22 9.37 13.30
CA LYS A 58 -12.86 8.05 12.75
C LYS A 58 -12.68 8.11 11.23
N VAL A 59 -13.63 8.70 10.50
CA VAL A 59 -13.53 8.91 9.04
C VAL A 59 -12.32 9.78 8.70
N ARG A 60 -12.12 10.90 9.40
CA ARG A 60 -10.95 11.79 9.22
C ARG A 60 -9.64 11.05 9.43
N ASN A 61 -9.51 10.30 10.53
CA ASN A 61 -8.29 9.55 10.83
C ASN A 61 -8.07 8.47 9.76
N MET A 62 -9.14 7.83 9.27
CA MET A 62 -9.08 6.80 8.25
C MET A 62 -8.85 7.32 6.83
N PHE A 63 -9.32 8.52 6.44
CA PHE A 63 -9.31 8.97 5.04
C PHE A 63 -8.72 10.37 4.80
N GLY A 64 -8.41 11.13 5.88
CA GLY A 64 -7.89 12.49 5.80
C GLY A 64 -9.00 13.54 5.62
N TYR A 65 -8.62 14.82 5.64
CA TYR A 65 -9.56 15.94 5.52
C TYR A 65 -10.20 16.06 4.12
N ASP A 66 -9.44 15.80 3.06
CA ASP A 66 -9.92 15.89 1.68
C ASP A 66 -11.08 14.93 1.40
N LEU A 67 -10.98 13.67 1.83
CA LEU A 67 -12.08 12.71 1.66
C LEU A 67 -13.20 12.90 2.66
N LEU A 68 -12.90 13.37 3.87
CA LEU A 68 -13.94 13.78 4.80
C LEU A 68 -14.84 14.85 4.17
N PHE A 69 -14.24 15.80 3.43
CA PHE A 69 -14.97 16.79 2.67
C PHE A 69 -15.70 16.17 1.48
N LYS A 70 -15.04 15.35 0.65
CA LYS A 70 -15.69 14.73 -0.52
C LYS A 70 -16.86 13.80 -0.18
N PHE A 71 -16.77 13.06 0.92
CA PHE A 71 -17.81 12.10 1.30
C PHE A 71 -18.97 12.71 2.07
N LEU A 72 -18.72 13.74 2.86
CA LEU A 72 -19.70 14.24 3.83
C LEU A 72 -19.85 15.76 3.80
N GLY A 73 -19.10 16.47 2.96
CA GLY A 73 -19.09 17.93 2.92
C GLY A 73 -18.50 18.56 4.18
N ILE A 74 -17.74 17.82 4.98
CA ILE A 74 -17.33 18.28 6.31
C ILE A 74 -16.00 19.03 6.26
N THR A 75 -15.99 20.24 6.80
CA THR A 75 -14.77 21.00 7.13
C THR A 75 -14.66 21.24 8.64
N GLN A 76 -13.45 21.50 9.12
CA GLN A 76 -13.19 21.88 10.51
C GLN A 76 -12.64 23.30 10.57
N LYS A 77 -13.28 24.20 11.32
CA LYS A 77 -12.72 25.55 11.58
C LYS A 77 -11.53 25.43 12.55
N SER A 78 -10.33 25.66 12.04
CA SER A 78 -9.01 25.70 12.71
C SER A 78 -8.42 24.36 13.19
N ASN A 79 -7.08 24.26 13.14
CA ASN A 79 -6.25 23.14 13.64
C ASN A 79 -6.30 22.94 15.17
N GLN A 80 -7.25 23.53 15.88
CA GLN A 80 -7.39 23.32 17.32
C GLN A 80 -8.03 21.95 17.63
N LYS A 81 -7.54 21.28 18.68
CA LYS A 81 -8.01 19.96 19.15
C LYS A 81 -9.52 19.89 19.48
N ARG A 82 -10.24 21.02 19.48
CA ARG A 82 -11.70 21.16 19.69
C ARG A 82 -12.43 21.93 18.57
N GLY A 83 -11.86 22.01 17.36
CA GLY A 83 -12.43 22.78 16.24
C GLY A 83 -13.84 22.31 15.85
N HIS A 84 -14.72 23.26 15.54
CA HIS A 84 -16.11 23.02 15.18
C HIS A 84 -16.21 22.47 13.76
N TYR A 85 -16.99 21.40 13.58
CA TYR A 85 -17.26 20.82 12.26
C TYR A 85 -18.45 21.52 11.60
N THR A 86 -18.26 21.93 10.35
CA THR A 86 -19.30 22.46 9.48
C THR A 86 -19.50 21.51 8.32
N ILE A 87 -20.74 21.16 8.03
CA ILE A 87 -21.14 20.35 6.89
C ILE A 87 -21.65 21.30 5.81
N HIS A 88 -21.14 21.18 4.59
CA HIS A 88 -21.57 21.94 3.42
C HIS A 88 -22.44 21.04 2.54
N SER A 89 -23.45 21.63 1.90
CA SER A 89 -24.21 20.94 0.87
C SER A 89 -23.36 20.81 -0.39
N PHE A 90 -23.39 19.65 -1.04
CA PHE A 90 -22.75 19.39 -2.32
C PHE A 90 -23.61 18.43 -3.16
N ASN A 91 -23.30 18.31 -4.45
CA ASN A 91 -24.00 17.36 -5.34
C ASN A 91 -23.57 15.93 -5.01
N ASP A 92 -24.55 15.04 -4.80
CA ASP A 92 -24.31 13.69 -4.30
C ASP A 92 -23.37 12.88 -5.20
N LEU A 93 -22.40 12.24 -4.56
CA LEU A 93 -21.67 11.11 -5.13
C LEU A 93 -22.53 9.85 -4.96
N THR A 94 -22.62 9.02 -5.98
CA THR A 94 -23.27 7.71 -5.89
C THR A 94 -22.49 6.78 -4.94
N GLU A 95 -23.14 5.72 -4.43
CA GLU A 95 -22.46 4.68 -3.63
C GLU A 95 -21.27 4.07 -4.38
N PHE A 96 -21.41 3.88 -5.69
CA PHE A 96 -20.34 3.39 -6.56
C PHE A 96 -19.15 4.37 -6.63
N GLU A 97 -19.41 5.67 -6.82
CA GLU A 97 -18.37 6.70 -6.85
C GLU A 97 -17.68 6.87 -5.49
N MET A 98 -18.44 6.75 -4.39
CA MET A 98 -17.87 6.74 -3.05
C MET A 98 -16.98 5.51 -2.83
N ILE A 99 -17.41 4.31 -3.25
CA ILE A 99 -16.60 3.09 -3.15
C ILE A 99 -15.32 3.25 -3.96
N LYS A 100 -15.41 3.71 -5.22
CA LYS A 100 -14.25 3.93 -6.08
C LYS A 100 -13.26 4.94 -5.49
N LEU A 101 -13.74 6.08 -4.97
CA LEU A 101 -12.89 7.07 -4.29
C LEU A 101 -12.24 6.51 -3.01
N VAL A 102 -12.94 5.64 -2.28
CA VAL A 102 -12.37 4.93 -1.14
C VAL A 102 -11.38 3.87 -1.60
N GLU A 103 -11.59 3.16 -2.71
CA GLU A 103 -10.65 2.17 -3.24
C GLU A 103 -9.39 2.83 -3.78
N ASP A 104 -9.54 3.91 -4.55
CA ASP A 104 -8.43 4.71 -5.07
C ASP A 104 -7.63 5.32 -3.90
N LYS A 105 -8.33 5.82 -2.87
CA LYS A 105 -7.65 6.42 -1.71
C LYS A 105 -7.25 5.42 -0.65
N ILE A 106 -7.85 4.25 -0.52
CA ILE A 106 -7.29 3.16 0.28
C ILE A 106 -6.09 2.62 -0.47
N GLY A 107 -6.09 2.53 -1.80
CA GLY A 107 -4.88 2.30 -2.60
C GLY A 107 -3.81 3.35 -2.28
N GLU A 108 -4.16 4.64 -2.35
CA GLU A 108 -3.26 5.74 -2.00
C GLU A 108 -2.94 5.84 -0.50
N LYS A 109 -3.77 5.36 0.43
CA LYS A 109 -3.56 5.50 1.88
C LYS A 109 -3.06 4.21 2.51
N PHE A 110 -3.15 3.08 1.83
CA PHE A 110 -2.30 1.93 2.08
C PHE A 110 -0.90 2.28 1.57
N SER A 111 -0.77 2.91 0.39
CA SER A 111 0.52 3.43 -0.07
C SER A 111 1.03 4.61 0.79
N ASN A 112 0.17 5.50 1.29
CA ASN A 112 0.55 6.67 2.11
C ASN A 112 0.52 6.45 3.63
N LYS A 113 -0.10 5.38 4.17
CA LYS A 113 0.09 4.97 5.58
C LYS A 113 1.36 4.14 5.74
N LEU A 114 1.96 3.70 4.62
CA LEU A 114 3.36 3.31 4.52
C LEU A 114 4.30 4.54 4.39
N SER A 115 3.78 5.76 4.15
CA SER A 115 4.59 6.96 3.83
C SER A 115 4.86 7.90 5.02
N SER A 116 5.07 7.35 6.21
CA SER A 116 5.98 7.99 7.17
C SER A 116 7.17 7.12 7.56
N GLU A 117 7.30 5.90 7.01
CA GLU A 117 8.40 4.98 7.34
C GLU A 117 9.01 4.27 6.13
N ASN A 118 8.37 4.24 4.95
CA ASN A 118 8.91 3.57 3.78
C ASN A 118 9.36 4.55 2.68
N ILE A 119 10.60 4.38 2.21
CA ILE A 119 11.22 5.23 1.20
C ILE A 119 10.64 4.99 -0.20
N LEU A 120 10.26 3.74 -0.50
CA LEU A 120 9.49 3.38 -1.69
C LEU A 120 8.18 2.70 -1.28
N PRO A 121 7.07 2.92 -2.02
CA PRO A 121 5.83 2.21 -1.77
C PRO A 121 6.00 0.70 -2.05
N ASP A 122 5.21 -0.15 -1.41
CA ASP A 122 5.10 -1.54 -1.82
C ASP A 122 4.15 -1.65 -3.01
N TYR A 123 4.49 -2.50 -3.99
CA TYR A 123 3.57 -2.86 -5.07
C TYR A 123 3.06 -4.28 -4.81
N LEU A 124 1.95 -4.36 -4.07
CA LEU A 124 1.35 -5.61 -3.58
C LEU A 124 -0.16 -5.64 -3.80
N LYS A 125 -0.67 -6.77 -4.29
CA LYS A 125 -2.10 -7.12 -4.34
C LYS A 125 -2.28 -8.62 -4.07
N ASN A 126 -3.50 -9.06 -3.81
CA ASN A 126 -3.79 -10.49 -3.68
C ASN A 126 -3.69 -11.18 -5.05
N GLY A 127 -3.32 -12.47 -5.05
CA GLY A 127 -3.31 -13.30 -6.26
C GLY A 127 -2.12 -13.06 -7.19
N LEU A 128 -1.01 -12.52 -6.67
CA LEU A 128 0.24 -12.38 -7.43
C LEU A 128 0.93 -13.73 -7.64
N ASP A 129 1.51 -13.93 -8.81
CA ASP A 129 2.36 -15.07 -9.14
C ASP A 129 3.72 -14.95 -8.44
N VAL A 130 4.32 -13.76 -8.46
CA VAL A 130 5.64 -13.51 -7.87
C VAL A 130 5.64 -12.17 -7.13
N ILE A 131 6.17 -12.14 -5.91
CA ILE A 131 6.66 -10.91 -5.29
C ILE A 131 8.19 -10.95 -5.31
N PHE A 132 8.81 -9.99 -6.00
CA PHE A 132 10.26 -9.79 -5.93
C PHE A 132 10.62 -8.98 -4.69
N VAL A 133 11.64 -9.44 -3.96
CA VAL A 133 12.05 -8.89 -2.68
C VAL A 133 13.51 -8.43 -2.77
N GLY A 134 13.74 -7.13 -2.75
CA GLY A 134 15.07 -6.55 -2.59
C GLY A 134 15.50 -6.47 -1.13
N THR A 135 16.79 -6.17 -0.90
CA THR A 135 17.32 -5.96 0.45
C THR A 135 16.92 -4.57 0.98
N SER A 136 17.34 -3.51 0.29
CA SER A 136 17.06 -2.11 0.62
C SER A 136 17.02 -1.28 -0.66
N VAL A 137 16.42 -0.09 -0.57
CA VAL A 137 16.43 0.87 -1.67
C VAL A 137 17.82 1.51 -1.83
N GLY A 138 18.35 1.51 -3.06
CA GLY A 138 19.57 2.25 -3.41
C GLY A 138 19.32 3.75 -3.60
N SER A 139 20.38 4.57 -3.53
CA SER A 139 20.27 6.04 -3.57
C SER A 139 19.52 6.58 -4.78
N GLU A 140 19.77 6.04 -5.97
CA GLU A 140 19.11 6.51 -7.20
C GLU A 140 17.62 6.12 -7.25
N SER A 141 17.31 4.88 -6.85
CA SER A 141 15.92 4.40 -6.73
C SER A 141 15.13 5.24 -5.73
N ALA A 142 15.74 5.59 -4.58
CA ALA A 142 15.12 6.45 -3.58
C ALA A 142 14.90 7.88 -4.10
N ARG A 143 15.89 8.45 -4.81
CA ARG A 143 15.80 9.79 -5.41
C ARG A 143 14.68 9.87 -6.45
N LEU A 144 14.51 8.82 -7.25
CA LEU A 144 13.52 8.77 -8.32
C LEU A 144 12.16 8.24 -7.88
N GLY A 145 12.03 7.72 -6.66
CA GLY A 145 10.80 7.09 -6.19
C GLY A 145 10.45 5.80 -6.94
N LYS A 146 11.43 5.12 -7.51
CA LYS A 146 11.23 4.02 -8.46
C LYS A 146 12.15 2.84 -8.13
N TYR A 147 11.60 1.63 -8.27
CA TYR A 147 12.36 0.41 -8.01
C TYR A 147 13.43 0.18 -9.08
N TYR A 148 14.63 -0.23 -8.63
CA TYR A 148 15.75 -0.64 -9.47
C TYR A 148 16.12 0.37 -10.59
N SER A 149 16.15 1.67 -10.27
CA SER A 149 16.40 2.74 -11.27
C SER A 149 17.86 3.03 -11.58
N ASN A 150 18.80 2.49 -10.80
CA ASN A 150 20.21 2.68 -11.07
C ASN A 150 20.57 2.02 -12.42
N SER A 151 21.26 2.72 -13.31
CA SER A 151 21.63 2.24 -14.65
C SER A 151 22.49 0.98 -14.66
N THR A 152 23.19 0.70 -13.55
CA THR A 152 23.97 -0.54 -13.40
C THR A 152 23.14 -1.71 -12.87
N ASN A 153 21.90 -1.48 -12.44
CA ASN A 153 20.99 -2.52 -11.99
C ASN A 153 20.24 -3.12 -13.20
N ARG A 154 20.36 -4.44 -13.38
CA ARG A 154 19.82 -5.16 -14.53
C ARG A 154 18.46 -5.82 -14.26
N PHE A 155 17.76 -5.45 -13.18
CA PHE A 155 16.52 -6.10 -12.76
C PHE A 155 15.48 -6.13 -13.88
N TRP A 156 15.19 -4.96 -14.46
CA TRP A 156 14.17 -4.82 -15.48
C TRP A 156 14.51 -5.63 -16.73
N ASP A 157 15.75 -5.56 -17.22
CA ASP A 157 16.21 -6.39 -18.35
C ASP A 157 16.04 -7.89 -18.06
N LEU A 158 16.45 -8.36 -16.87
CA LEU A 158 16.33 -9.76 -16.47
C LEU A 158 14.87 -10.21 -16.38
N VAL A 159 13.96 -9.37 -15.88
CA VAL A 159 12.53 -9.66 -15.79
C VAL A 159 11.90 -9.73 -17.19
N ASN A 160 12.20 -8.77 -18.07
CA ASN A 160 11.63 -8.72 -19.41
C ASN A 160 12.18 -9.85 -20.30
N GLU A 161 13.50 -10.05 -20.35
CA GLU A 161 14.14 -11.06 -21.21
C GLU A 161 13.92 -12.50 -20.72
N SER A 162 13.49 -12.69 -19.48
CA SER A 162 13.05 -14.00 -18.97
C SER A 162 11.59 -14.30 -19.27
N SER A 163 10.85 -13.34 -19.83
CA SER A 163 9.41 -13.43 -20.08
C SER A 163 8.59 -13.69 -18.80
N LEU A 164 9.07 -13.21 -17.65
CA LEU A 164 8.29 -13.19 -16.41
C LEU A 164 7.06 -12.31 -16.57
N VAL A 165 7.22 -11.22 -17.29
CA VAL A 165 6.17 -10.32 -17.75
C VAL A 165 6.05 -10.41 -19.29
N PRO A 166 4.84 -10.30 -19.86
CA PRO A 166 4.62 -10.29 -21.31
C PRO A 166 5.02 -8.94 -21.93
N ASP A 167 4.69 -7.83 -21.26
CA ASP A 167 4.99 -6.48 -21.73
C ASP A 167 6.25 -5.94 -21.07
N TRP A 168 6.99 -5.11 -21.81
CA TRP A 168 8.25 -4.57 -21.32
C TRP A 168 8.03 -3.52 -20.24
N ILE A 169 8.59 -3.75 -19.05
CA ILE A 169 8.50 -2.83 -17.91
C ILE A 169 9.90 -2.32 -17.56
N GLY A 170 10.02 -1.01 -17.38
CA GLY A 170 11.21 -0.34 -16.85
C GLY A 170 10.94 0.32 -15.51
N ALA A 171 11.96 0.98 -14.96
CA ALA A 171 11.84 1.67 -13.69
C ALA A 171 10.79 2.80 -13.72
N GLU A 172 10.67 3.49 -14.86
CA GLU A 172 9.73 4.60 -15.06
C GLU A 172 8.27 4.20 -14.86
N ASN A 173 7.92 2.97 -15.22
CA ASN A 173 6.57 2.42 -15.20
C ASN A 173 6.48 1.18 -14.30
N CYS A 174 7.36 1.10 -13.29
CA CYS A 174 7.50 -0.06 -12.41
C CYS A 174 6.21 -0.50 -11.68
N HIS A 175 5.23 0.39 -11.51
CA HIS A 175 3.94 0.08 -10.88
C HIS A 175 3.06 -0.84 -11.76
N PHE A 176 3.23 -0.84 -13.08
CA PHE A 176 2.48 -1.74 -13.98
C PHE A 176 2.84 -3.21 -13.81
N ILE A 177 3.91 -3.53 -13.07
CA ILE A 177 4.25 -4.93 -12.75
C ILE A 177 3.10 -5.67 -12.05
N LEU A 178 2.24 -4.91 -11.34
CA LEU A 178 1.02 -5.43 -10.73
C LEU A 178 0.01 -5.93 -11.74
N GLU A 179 -0.06 -5.34 -12.93
CA GLU A 179 -0.95 -5.79 -14.01
C GLU A 179 -0.48 -7.16 -14.53
N GLU A 180 0.82 -7.42 -14.48
CA GLU A 180 1.48 -8.67 -14.89
C GLU A 180 1.57 -9.73 -13.79
N ASN A 181 0.68 -9.65 -12.80
CA ASN A 181 0.63 -10.53 -11.62
C ASN A 181 1.96 -10.66 -10.88
N CYS A 182 2.83 -9.66 -10.99
CA CYS A 182 4.07 -9.57 -10.23
C CYS A 182 4.04 -8.39 -9.25
N GLY A 183 4.84 -8.44 -8.19
CA GLY A 183 4.89 -7.39 -7.16
C GLY A 183 6.31 -7.06 -6.74
N LEU A 184 6.48 -5.92 -6.05
CA LEU A 184 7.76 -5.40 -5.58
C LEU A 184 7.68 -4.98 -4.11
N THR A 185 8.70 -5.34 -3.36
CA THR A 185 8.95 -4.85 -1.99
C THR A 185 10.44 -4.93 -1.68
N ASP A 186 10.86 -4.27 -0.62
CA ASP A 186 12.15 -4.55 0.05
C ASP A 186 11.90 -5.03 1.47
N ILE A 187 12.89 -5.69 2.07
CA ILE A 187 12.85 -6.09 3.47
C ILE A 187 13.30 -4.97 4.43
N VAL A 188 14.17 -4.07 3.96
CA VAL A 188 14.51 -2.80 4.63
C VAL A 188 13.77 -1.68 3.91
N LYS A 189 12.80 -1.08 4.59
CA LYS A 189 11.94 -0.06 3.98
C LYS A 189 12.28 1.37 4.40
N ASN A 190 12.96 1.56 5.53
CA ASN A 190 13.17 2.85 6.20
C ASN A 190 14.59 3.43 6.05
N LYS A 191 15.47 2.77 5.27
CA LYS A 191 16.86 3.19 5.10
C LYS A 191 17.30 3.11 3.64
N ILE A 192 17.96 4.17 3.16
CA ILE A 192 18.62 4.19 1.85
C ILE A 192 19.99 3.53 2.02
N SER A 193 20.22 2.44 1.30
CA SER A 193 21.55 1.84 1.21
C SER A 193 21.77 1.22 -0.16
N SER A 194 22.87 1.65 -0.81
CA SER A 194 23.33 1.08 -2.07
C SER A 194 24.23 -0.16 -1.87
N SER A 195 24.57 -0.50 -0.63
CA SER A 195 25.34 -1.69 -0.26
C SER A 195 24.72 -2.40 0.94
N ASP A 196 24.57 -3.72 0.82
CA ASP A 196 24.09 -4.58 1.90
C ASP A 196 25.00 -4.54 3.15
N SER A 197 26.28 -4.18 2.99
CA SER A 197 27.25 -4.07 4.08
C SER A 197 26.92 -2.97 5.10
N ASN A 198 26.12 -1.98 4.70
CA ASN A 198 25.77 -0.83 5.54
C ASN A 198 24.47 -1.03 6.32
N LEU A 199 23.88 -2.23 6.23
CA LEU A 199 22.65 -2.61 6.90
C LEU A 199 22.95 -3.38 8.18
N GLU A 200 22.35 -2.93 9.27
CA GLU A 200 22.40 -3.54 10.59
C GLU A 200 21.16 -4.39 10.84
N LYS A 201 21.22 -5.32 11.80
CA LYS A 201 20.08 -6.20 12.12
C LYS A 201 18.78 -5.44 12.42
N GLY A 202 18.88 -4.26 13.03
CA GLY A 202 17.72 -3.43 13.37
C GLY A 202 17.04 -2.76 12.18
N ASP A 203 17.68 -2.73 11.00
CA ASP A 203 17.11 -2.14 9.79
C ASP A 203 16.06 -3.05 9.12
N PHE A 204 16.09 -4.36 9.42
CA PHE A 204 15.25 -5.36 8.75
C PHE A 204 13.89 -5.51 9.43
N ASP A 205 12.82 -5.14 8.73
CA ASP A 205 11.44 -5.39 9.17
C ASP A 205 10.98 -6.81 8.80
N ILE A 206 11.58 -7.81 9.45
CA ILE A 206 11.27 -9.22 9.19
C ILE A 206 9.80 -9.53 9.52
N VAL A 207 9.29 -9.00 10.64
CA VAL A 207 7.93 -9.27 11.10
C VAL A 207 6.91 -8.68 10.12
N GLY A 208 7.02 -7.40 9.80
CA GLY A 208 6.11 -6.74 8.86
C GLY A 208 6.21 -7.34 7.46
N PHE A 209 7.40 -7.74 7.02
CA PHE A 209 7.57 -8.48 5.76
C PHE A 209 6.80 -9.83 5.78
N LEU A 210 6.98 -10.66 6.80
CA LEU A 210 6.29 -11.94 6.91
C LEU A 210 4.77 -11.79 7.00
N GLU A 211 4.29 -10.76 7.70
CA GLU A 211 2.86 -10.43 7.77
C GLU A 211 2.30 -10.05 6.40
N LYS A 212 2.99 -9.19 5.63
CA LYS A 212 2.58 -8.83 4.26
C LYS A 212 2.46 -10.08 3.38
N ILE A 213 3.47 -10.96 3.38
CA ILE A 213 3.42 -12.17 2.55
C ILE A 213 2.26 -13.08 2.96
N LYS A 214 1.96 -13.24 4.26
CA LYS A 214 0.82 -14.03 4.73
C LYS A 214 -0.54 -13.42 4.35
N ILE A 215 -0.61 -12.09 4.23
CA ILE A 215 -1.81 -11.37 3.81
C ILE A 215 -2.02 -11.52 2.30
N TYR A 216 -1.00 -11.20 1.49
CA TYR A 216 -1.10 -11.15 0.03
C TYR A 216 -0.98 -12.51 -0.66
N LYS A 217 -0.36 -13.49 0.02
CA LYS A 217 -0.26 -14.90 -0.39
C LYS A 217 0.15 -15.09 -1.85
N PRO A 218 1.30 -14.54 -2.29
CA PRO A 218 1.77 -14.78 -3.64
C PRO A 218 2.06 -16.27 -3.85
N ARG A 219 2.09 -16.71 -5.11
CA ARG A 219 2.54 -18.09 -5.40
C ARG A 219 4.03 -18.27 -5.09
N PHE A 220 4.86 -17.27 -5.42
CA PHE A 220 6.28 -17.23 -5.10
C PHE A 220 6.70 -15.92 -4.41
N VAL A 221 7.60 -16.06 -3.44
CA VAL A 221 8.45 -14.97 -2.93
C VAL A 221 9.84 -15.15 -3.51
N ALA A 222 10.25 -14.23 -4.38
CA ALA A 222 11.53 -14.26 -5.07
C ALA A 222 12.51 -13.26 -4.47
N PHE A 223 13.47 -13.73 -3.67
CA PHE A 223 14.53 -12.87 -3.12
C PHE A 223 15.54 -12.52 -4.22
N ASN A 224 15.72 -11.23 -4.50
CA ASN A 224 16.72 -10.73 -5.43
C ASN A 224 18.07 -10.57 -4.71
N GLY A 225 18.82 -11.68 -4.63
CA GLY A 225 20.05 -11.81 -3.85
C GLY A 225 19.85 -12.60 -2.55
N LYS A 226 20.97 -13.04 -1.97
CA LYS A 226 20.98 -13.94 -0.81
C LYS A 226 20.80 -13.23 0.54
N ARG A 227 21.04 -11.92 0.62
CA ARG A 227 21.06 -11.18 1.89
C ARG A 227 19.68 -11.12 2.56
N ALA A 228 18.65 -10.68 1.83
CA ALA A 228 17.29 -10.63 2.37
C ALA A 228 16.81 -12.03 2.82
N PHE A 229 17.08 -13.07 2.02
CA PHE A 229 16.81 -14.45 2.43
C PHE A 229 17.52 -14.80 3.75
N LYS A 230 18.80 -14.48 3.89
CA LYS A 230 19.59 -14.77 5.09
C LYS A 230 19.00 -14.13 6.34
N GLU A 231 18.52 -12.91 6.24
CA GLU A 231 17.91 -12.23 7.41
C GLU A 231 16.55 -12.81 7.78
N VAL A 232 15.77 -13.31 6.81
CA VAL A 232 14.49 -13.98 7.08
C VAL A 232 14.69 -15.36 7.70
N PHE A 233 15.59 -16.18 7.15
CA PHE A 233 15.73 -17.59 7.52
C PHE A 233 16.92 -17.89 8.45
N GLY A 234 17.76 -16.90 8.72
CA GLY A 234 18.90 -17.02 9.64
C GLY A 234 20.14 -17.70 9.05
N TYR A 235 20.14 -18.07 7.77
CA TYR A 235 21.26 -18.74 7.12
C TYR A 235 21.46 -18.32 5.65
N SER A 236 22.69 -18.38 5.16
CA SER A 236 22.98 -18.12 3.74
C SER A 236 22.68 -19.35 2.89
N PRO A 237 21.85 -19.24 1.84
CA PRO A 237 21.54 -20.40 0.99
C PRO A 237 22.78 -20.76 0.17
N SER A 238 23.08 -22.06 0.07
CA SER A 238 24.20 -22.57 -0.72
C SER A 238 23.99 -22.31 -2.21
N ASN A 239 22.75 -22.52 -2.70
CA ASN A 239 22.38 -22.39 -4.10
C ASN A 239 21.32 -21.31 -4.35
N TYR A 240 21.13 -20.99 -5.62
CA TYR A 240 19.99 -20.23 -6.14
C TYR A 240 18.88 -21.20 -6.58
N GLY A 241 17.66 -20.70 -6.77
CA GLY A 241 16.52 -21.49 -7.21
C GLY A 241 15.41 -21.63 -6.17
N LEU A 242 14.54 -22.62 -6.38
CA LEU A 242 13.47 -22.99 -5.47
C LEU A 242 14.05 -23.56 -4.17
N MET A 243 13.60 -23.01 -3.05
CA MET A 243 14.02 -23.40 -1.71
C MET A 243 13.00 -24.36 -1.08
N SER A 244 13.44 -25.14 -0.10
CA SER A 244 12.58 -26.01 0.71
C SER A 244 11.63 -25.19 1.61
N GLU A 245 12.07 -24.01 2.00
CA GLU A 245 11.39 -23.05 2.85
C GLU A 245 10.16 -22.46 2.16
N LYS A 246 9.18 -22.10 3.00
CA LYS A 246 7.98 -21.38 2.60
C LYS A 246 7.71 -20.24 3.55
N ILE A 247 6.97 -19.24 3.06
CA ILE A 247 6.41 -18.17 3.90
C ILE A 247 4.89 -18.26 3.80
N GLY A 248 4.26 -18.84 4.82
CA GLY A 248 2.88 -19.31 4.72
C GLY A 248 2.79 -20.39 3.63
N ASP A 249 1.87 -20.20 2.69
CA ASP A 249 1.71 -21.11 1.54
C ASP A 249 2.64 -20.76 0.36
N SER A 250 3.28 -19.59 0.39
CA SER A 250 4.12 -19.07 -0.69
C SER A 250 5.43 -19.85 -0.78
N LYS A 251 5.78 -20.31 -1.99
CA LYS A 251 7.08 -20.94 -2.27
C LYS A 251 8.18 -19.89 -2.26
N VAL A 252 9.36 -20.23 -1.76
CA VAL A 252 10.51 -19.31 -1.74
C VAL A 252 11.46 -19.62 -2.91
N PHE A 253 11.87 -18.59 -3.63
CA PHE A 253 12.87 -18.69 -4.69
C PHE A 253 13.99 -17.68 -4.43
N VAL A 254 15.25 -18.07 -4.60
CA VAL A 254 16.40 -17.16 -4.46
C VAL A 254 17.03 -16.92 -5.82
N LEU A 255 17.05 -15.66 -6.25
CA LEU A 255 17.67 -15.20 -7.48
C LEU A 255 19.07 -14.63 -7.18
N PRO A 256 20.00 -14.63 -8.15
CA PRO A 256 21.20 -13.82 -8.05
C PRO A 256 20.85 -12.33 -8.03
N SER A 257 21.68 -11.51 -7.39
CA SER A 257 21.38 -10.08 -7.27
C SER A 257 21.46 -9.42 -8.65
N SER A 258 20.45 -8.62 -8.97
CA SER A 258 20.42 -7.82 -10.20
C SER A 258 21.31 -6.58 -10.15
N SER A 259 21.89 -6.25 -8.98
CA SER A 259 22.79 -5.10 -8.82
C SER A 259 24.05 -5.25 -9.66
N GLY A 260 24.51 -4.15 -10.27
CA GLY A 260 25.79 -4.12 -10.98
C GLY A 260 27.02 -4.26 -10.06
N ALA A 261 26.84 -4.07 -8.75
CA ALA A 261 27.89 -4.34 -7.78
C ALA A 261 28.11 -5.85 -7.55
N ASP A 262 27.13 -6.70 -7.88
CA ASP A 262 27.28 -8.16 -7.82
C ASP A 262 27.88 -8.67 -9.14
N THR A 263 29.21 -8.84 -9.14
CA THR A 263 30.00 -9.34 -10.26
C THR A 263 30.25 -10.86 -10.19
N SER A 264 29.59 -11.57 -9.27
CA SER A 264 29.81 -13.01 -9.07
C SER A 264 29.28 -13.90 -10.21
N MET A 265 28.40 -13.36 -11.06
CA MET A 265 27.81 -14.04 -12.21
C MET A 265 27.69 -13.12 -13.41
N THR A 266 27.83 -13.68 -14.61
CA THR A 266 27.54 -12.96 -15.85
C THR A 266 26.05 -12.67 -15.99
N TYR A 267 25.69 -11.73 -16.86
CA TYR A 267 24.29 -11.41 -17.13
C TYR A 267 23.50 -12.64 -17.61
N GLU A 268 24.07 -13.44 -18.51
CA GLU A 268 23.44 -14.64 -19.07
C GLU A 268 23.18 -15.68 -17.98
N GLN A 269 24.14 -15.85 -17.06
CA GLN A 269 23.98 -16.75 -15.91
C GLN A 269 22.86 -16.27 -14.99
N LYS A 270 22.76 -14.95 -14.74
CA LYS A 270 21.65 -14.37 -13.98
C LYS A 270 20.32 -14.62 -14.69
N LEU A 271 20.25 -14.38 -16.00
CA LEU A 271 19.04 -14.56 -16.81
C LEU A 271 18.52 -16.00 -16.77
N LEU A 272 19.39 -17.01 -16.74
CA LEU A 272 18.98 -18.41 -16.60
C LEU A 272 18.18 -18.67 -15.31
N TRP A 273 18.50 -18.00 -14.21
CA TRP A 273 17.74 -18.15 -12.96
C TRP A 273 16.37 -17.50 -13.02
N TYR A 274 16.26 -16.34 -13.67
CA TYR A 274 14.97 -15.69 -13.92
C TYR A 274 14.08 -16.55 -14.85
N LYS A 275 14.67 -17.16 -15.89
CA LYS A 275 13.96 -18.12 -16.76
C LYS A 275 13.51 -19.38 -16.01
N LYS A 276 14.31 -19.88 -15.07
CA LYS A 276 13.90 -21.00 -14.18
C LYS A 276 12.73 -20.63 -13.27
N LEU A 277 12.71 -19.41 -12.75
CA LEU A 277 11.55 -18.90 -12.01
C LEU A 277 10.31 -18.87 -12.91
N LYS A 278 10.41 -18.33 -14.14
CA LYS A 278 9.31 -18.34 -15.10
C LYS A 278 8.81 -19.75 -15.39
N GLY A 279 9.71 -20.72 -15.62
CA GLY A 279 9.34 -22.11 -15.84
C GLY A 279 8.73 -22.82 -14.62
N SER A 280 8.72 -22.18 -13.45
CA SER A 280 8.10 -22.68 -12.21
C SER A 280 6.70 -22.10 -11.96
N LEU A 281 6.30 -21.07 -12.74
CA LEU A 281 4.95 -20.53 -12.83
C LEU A 281 4.13 -21.40 -13.79
#